data_AF-A0A974NBT7-F1
#
_entry.id   AF-A0A974NBT7-F1
#
_cell.length_a   1.000
_cell.length_b   1.000
_cell.length_c   1.000
_cell.angle_alpha   90.00
_cell.angle_beta   90.00
_cell.angle_gamma   90.00
#
_symmetry.space_group_name_H-M   'P 1'
#
loop_
_entity.id
_entity.type
_entity.pdbx_description
1 polymer ?
#
loop_
_entity_poly.entity_id
_entity_poly.type
_entity_poly.pdbx_seq_one_letter_code
_entity_poly.pdbx_strand_id
1 'polypeptide(L)'
;MRPLTAPTQSADIAGLAWQPLLSTVVYAVIGVVLLMLFAWVVNVVFKLDLRRELIEDQNPGLGLAFAGTVIAIAIIIAGTIIS
;
A
#
# COMPACT_ATOMS: atom_id res chain seq x y z
N MET A 1 -35.15 37.42 3.55
CA MET A 1 -35.10 35.95 3.60
C MET A 1 -34.10 35.50 2.54
N ARG A 2 -32.95 34.91 2.93
CA ARG A 2 -31.95 34.38 1.99
C ARG A 2 -32.26 32.89 1.73
N PRO A 3 -32.26 32.40 0.48
CA PRO A 3 -32.44 30.98 0.25
C PRO A 3 -31.20 30.20 0.73
N LEU A 4 -31.43 29.12 1.46
CA LEU A 4 -30.41 28.13 1.83
C LEU A 4 -30.09 27.32 0.59
N THR A 5 -29.08 27.72 -0.19
CA THR A 5 -28.51 26.87 -1.23
C THR A 5 -27.76 25.74 -0.53
N ALA A 6 -28.38 24.56 -0.46
CA ALA A 6 -27.69 23.34 -0.04
C ALA A 6 -26.45 23.14 -0.93
N PRO A 7 -25.31 22.69 -0.39
CA PRO A 7 -24.21 22.27 -1.23
C PRO A 7 -24.70 21.05 -2.01
N THR A 8 -25.00 21.24 -3.29
CA THR A 8 -25.08 20.13 -4.23
C THR A 8 -23.65 19.64 -4.42
N GLN A 9 -23.17 18.83 -3.46
CA GLN A 9 -22.10 17.90 -3.75
C GLN A 9 -22.73 16.89 -4.71
N SER A 10 -22.75 17.22 -5.99
CA SER A 10 -22.88 16.21 -7.03
C SER A 10 -21.74 15.25 -6.72
N ALA A 11 -22.07 14.07 -6.21
CA ALA A 11 -21.14 12.97 -6.21
C ALA A 11 -20.83 12.76 -7.69
N ASP A 12 -19.74 13.37 -8.16
CA ASP A 12 -19.30 13.33 -9.54
C ASP A 12 -18.92 11.88 -9.85
N ILE A 13 -19.93 11.06 -10.14
CA ILE A 13 -19.83 9.72 -10.70
C ILE A 13 -19.28 9.75 -12.15
N ALA A 14 -18.88 10.93 -12.62
CA ALA A 14 -17.94 11.13 -13.73
C ALA A 14 -16.46 10.81 -13.34
N GLY A 15 -16.21 10.41 -12.09
CA GLY A 15 -14.90 10.26 -11.44
C GLY A 15 -13.97 9.13 -11.92
N LEU A 16 -13.90 8.85 -13.22
CA LEU A 16 -12.79 8.10 -13.84
C LEU A 16 -11.79 9.05 -14.48
N ALA A 17 -11.33 10.06 -13.73
CA ALA A 17 -10.23 10.90 -14.18
C ALA A 17 -8.98 10.02 -14.38
N TRP A 18 -8.24 10.22 -15.47
CA TRP A 18 -7.08 9.39 -15.80
C TRP A 18 -5.91 9.63 -14.84
N GLN A 19 -5.85 10.81 -14.22
CA GLN A 19 -4.84 11.21 -13.25
C GLN A 19 -4.87 10.35 -11.96
N PRO A 20 -6.00 10.21 -11.23
CA PRO A 20 -6.06 9.36 -10.03
C PRO A 20 -5.88 7.87 -10.35
N LEU A 21 -6.30 7.42 -11.53
CA LEU A 21 -6.05 6.04 -11.96
C LEU A 21 -4.55 5.80 -12.17
N LEU A 22 -3.86 6.71 -12.86
CA LEU A 22 -2.42 6.62 -13.09
C LEU A 22 -1.64 6.68 -11.77
N SER A 23 -1.98 7.60 -10.86
CA SER A 23 -1.30 7.69 -9.57
C SER A 23 -1.49 6.42 -8.74
N THR A 24 -2.71 5.86 -8.71
CA THR A 24 -3.00 4.60 -8.01
C THR A 24 -2.13 3.46 -8.54
N VAL A 25 -2.01 3.32 -9.87
CA VAL A 25 -1.18 2.28 -10.49
C VAL A 25 0.30 2.48 -10.16
N VAL A 26 0.81 3.72 -10.27
CA VAL A 26 2.22 4.03 -9.96
C VAL A 26 2.54 3.70 -8.51
N TYR A 27 1.70 4.12 -7.56
CA TYR A 27 1.90 3.84 -6.15
C TYR A 27 1.76 2.35 -5.82
N ALA A 28 0.85 1.62 -6.47
CA ALA A 28 0.76 0.17 -6.32
C ALA A 28 2.04 -0.54 -6.77
N VAL A 29 2.59 -0.16 -7.93
CA VAL A 29 3.86 -0.71 -8.44
C VAL A 29 5.02 -0.38 -7.49
N ILE A 30 5.11 0.86 -7.01
CA ILE A 30 6.13 1.26 -6.02
C ILE A 30 6.00 0.40 -4.76
N GLY A 31 4.78 0.19 -4.26
CA GLY A 31 4.53 -0.67 -3.11
C GLY A 31 5.03 -2.11 -3.30
N VAL A 32 4.76 -2.72 -4.46
CA VAL A 32 5.26 -4.07 -4.77
C VAL A 32 6.79 -4.10 -4.84
N VAL A 33 7.41 -3.10 -5.47
CA VAL A 33 8.88 -3.01 -5.56
C VAL A 33 9.50 -2.86 -4.17
N LEU A 34 8.92 -2.04 -3.29
CA LEU A 34 9.37 -1.88 -1.91
C LEU A 34 9.23 -3.17 -1.10
N LEU A 35 8.15 -3.94 -1.30
CA LEU A 35 8.00 -5.26 -0.68
C LEU A 35 9.09 -6.24 -1.13
N MET A 36 9.37 -6.29 -2.43
CA MET A 36 10.44 -7.13 -2.97
C MET A 36 11.80 -6.72 -2.42
N LEU A 37 12.07 -5.41 -2.35
CA LEU A 37 13.31 -4.88 -1.79
C LEU A 37 13.45 -5.23 -0.31
N PHE A 38 12.38 -5.08 0.47
CA PHE A 38 12.36 -5.47 1.88
C PHE A 38 12.65 -6.95 2.07
N ALA A 39 11.97 -7.82 1.30
CA ALA A 39 12.22 -9.26 1.36
C ALA A 39 13.69 -9.60 1.02
N TRP A 40 14.25 -8.95 0.00
CA TRP A 40 15.66 -9.10 -0.35
C TRP A 40 16.61 -8.62 0.75
N VAL A 41 16.36 -7.43 1.31
CA VAL A 41 17.16 -6.87 2.41
C VAL A 41 17.13 -7.78 3.64
N VAL A 42 15.95 -8.28 4.03
CA VAL A 42 15.82 -9.20 5.17
C VAL A 42 16.60 -10.50 4.90
N ASN A 43 16.48 -11.06 3.70
CA ASN A 43 17.21 -12.26 3.29
C ASN A 43 18.73 -12.06 3.40
N VAL A 44 19.24 -10.91 2.94
CA VAL A 44 20.68 -10.59 2.98
C VAL A 44 21.17 -10.29 4.40
N VAL A 45 20.44 -9.45 5.14
CA VAL A 45 20.85 -8.98 6.48
C VAL A 45 20.82 -10.13 7.49
N PHE A 46 19.74 -10.91 7.48
CA PHE A 46 19.57 -11.99 8.46
C PHE A 46 20.12 -13.33 7.98
N LYS A 47 20.61 -13.43 6.73
CA LYS A 47 21.01 -14.70 6.09
C LYS A 47 19.95 -15.80 6.23
N LEU A 48 18.69 -15.39 6.34
CA LEU A 48 17.55 -16.28 6.47
C LEU A 48 17.17 -16.78 5.08
N ASP A 49 16.76 -18.04 5.01
CA ASP A 49 16.20 -18.61 3.78
C ASP A 49 14.68 -18.41 3.84
N LEU A 50 14.20 -17.23 3.42
CA LEU A 50 12.82 -16.77 3.69
C LEU A 50 11.75 -17.81 3.34
N ARG A 51 11.95 -18.52 2.23
CA ARG A 51 11.02 -19.56 1.77
C ARG A 51 10.97 -20.72 2.76
N ARG A 52 12.13 -21.15 3.26
CA ARG A 52 12.23 -22.24 4.22
C ARG A 52 11.63 -21.84 5.56
N GLU A 53 11.99 -20.66 6.04
CA GLU A 53 11.58 -20.19 7.35
C GLU A 53 10.07 -19.89 7.42
N LEU A 54 9.47 -19.44 6.31
CA LEU A 54 8.04 -19.12 6.24
C LEU A 54 7.17 -20.35 5.93
N ILE A 55 7.66 -21.30 5.10
CA ILE A 55 6.87 -22.47 4.66
C ILE A 55 7.12 -23.69 5.54
N GLU A 56 8.38 -23.98 5.88
CA GLU A 56 8.78 -25.17 6.64
C GLU A 56 8.77 -24.88 8.14
N ASP A 57 9.48 -23.84 8.59
CA ASP A 57 9.61 -23.53 10.01
C ASP A 57 8.43 -22.69 10.56
N GLN A 58 7.52 -22.25 9.67
CA GLN A 58 6.33 -21.47 9.99
C GLN A 58 6.59 -20.32 10.98
N ASN A 59 7.72 -19.62 10.83
CA ASN A 59 8.16 -18.64 11.81
C ASN A 59 7.19 -17.43 11.86
N PRO A 60 6.44 -17.26 12.97
CA PRO A 60 5.46 -16.18 13.08
C PRO A 60 6.11 -14.80 13.11
N GLY A 61 7.38 -14.70 13.51
CA GLY A 61 8.13 -13.44 13.50
C GLY A 61 8.34 -12.91 12.08
N LEU A 62 8.63 -13.79 11.11
CA LEU A 62 8.71 -13.41 9.70
C LEU A 62 7.34 -13.06 9.12
N GLY A 63 6.30 -13.80 9.49
CA GLY A 63 4.92 -13.47 9.12
C GLY A 63 4.50 -12.07 9.60
N LEU A 64 4.83 -11.73 10.85
CA LEU A 64 4.55 -10.41 11.44
C LEU A 64 5.36 -9.30 10.76
N ALA A 65 6.64 -9.53 10.47
CA ALA A 65 7.47 -8.59 9.74
C ALA A 65 6.90 -8.30 8.34
N PHE A 66 6.44 -9.33 7.64
CA PHE A 66 5.82 -9.19 6.32
C PHE A 66 4.51 -8.41 6.39
N ALA A 67 3.64 -8.74 7.34
CA ALA A 67 2.39 -8.02 7.57
C ALA A 67 2.63 -6.53 7.92
N GLY A 68 3.62 -6.25 8.77
CA GLY A 68 4.00 -4.89 9.14
C GLY A 68 4.45 -4.06 7.93
N THR A 69 5.24 -4.63 7.04
CA THR A 69 5.69 -3.93 5.82
C THR A 69 4.51 -3.66 4.87
N VAL A 70 3.59 -4.61 4.69
CA VAL A 70 2.38 -4.40 3.88
C VAL A 70 1.52 -3.26 4.45
N ILE A 71 1.33 -3.22 5.78
CA ILE A 71 0.57 -2.15 6.45
C ILE A 71 1.28 -0.80 6.28
N ALA A 72 2.59 -0.73 6.49
CA ALA A 72 3.35 0.51 6.34
C ALA A 72 3.23 1.08 4.92
N ILE A 73 3.32 0.23 3.90
CA ILE A 73 3.15 0.64 2.50
C ILE A 73 1.72 1.12 2.24
N ALA A 74 0.71 0.42 2.76
CA ALA A 74 -0.68 0.85 2.62
C ALA A 74 -0.91 2.24 3.23
N ILE A 75 -0.31 2.53 4.39
CA ILE A 75 -0.40 3.86 5.04
C ILE A 75 0.29 4.95 4.20
N ILE A 76 1.49 4.68 3.67
CA ILE A 76 2.22 5.64 2.82
C ILE A 76 1.41 5.97 1.56
N ILE A 77 0.83 4.95 0.91
CA ILE A 77 -0.01 5.11 -0.28
C ILE A 77 -1.28 5.89 0.07
N ALA A 78 -1.96 5.55 1.17
CA ALA A 78 -3.14 6.28 1.62
C ALA A 78 -2.85 7.76 1.87
N GLY A 79 -1.72 8.07 2.52
CA GLY A 79 -1.28 9.44 2.76
C GLY A 79 -0.92 10.23 1.49
N THR A 80 -0.42 9.56 0.45
CA THR A 80 -0.03 10.19 -0.82
C THR A 80 -1.18 10.35 -1.82
N ILE A 81 -2.23 9.52 -1.74
CA ILE A 81 -3.42 9.67 -2.58
C ILE A 81 -4.34 10.79 -2.07
N ILE A 82 -4.34 11.04 -0.75
CA ILE A 82 -5.21 12.06 -0.12
C ILE A 82 -4.61 13.48 -0.22
N SER A 83 -3.30 13.61 -0.50
CA SER A 83 -2.59 14.89 -0.68
C SER A 83 -2.70 15.43 -2.11
#